data_AF-A0AAF0U2V4-F1
#
_entry.id   AF-A0AAF0U2V4-F1
#
_cell.length_a   1.000
_cell.length_b   1.000
_cell.length_c   1.000
_cell.angle_alpha   90.00
_cell.angle_beta   90.00
_cell.angle_gamma   90.00
#
_symmetry.space_group_name_H-M   'P 1'
#
loop_
_entity.id
_entity.type
_entity.pdbx_description
1 polymer ?
#
loop_
_entity_poly.entity_id
_entity_poly.type
_entity_poly.pdbx_seq_one_letter_code
_entity_poly.pdbx_strand_id
1 'polypeptide(L)'
;MRDAQGWNLKFKRPLNDWEVNRMVEFLNILERYKEPSNREDKLLWAPDTQGRFSVGTAYRNSQRTHTQSSYWPWKMIWKVKVPFKVACFTWLLAKQVVLTQDNRMKKGLDLCSRCFFCECETETINHLFLHCKETVKLWQIFINKRGISWSMPGNIKEALACWNRDGNQSGHRERWKIVPACIWWTIWLERNQRCFENKSCSMEKMKLKCLALFYFWCKHEYPHEDEDITSMLESLRSS
;
A
#
# COMPACT_ATOMS: atom_id res chain seq x y z
N MET A 1 -17.70 39.66 -21.92
CA MET A 1 -19.05 40.22 -22.20
C MET A 1 -19.48 39.61 -23.53
N ARG A 2 -20.69 39.09 -23.64
CA ARG A 2 -21.16 38.41 -24.87
C ARG A 2 -21.63 39.46 -25.89
N ASP A 3 -21.13 39.39 -27.11
CA ASP A 3 -21.56 40.23 -28.24
C ASP A 3 -22.31 39.38 -29.29
N ALA A 4 -22.69 39.99 -30.42
CA ALA A 4 -23.39 39.30 -31.51
C ALA A 4 -22.57 38.17 -32.16
N GLN A 5 -21.27 38.07 -31.86
CA GLN A 5 -20.32 37.08 -32.41
C GLN A 5 -19.93 36.01 -31.38
N GLY A 6 -20.29 36.17 -30.10
CA GLY A 6 -20.09 35.15 -29.06
C GLY A 6 -19.50 35.70 -27.76
N TRP A 7 -18.83 34.83 -26.99
CA TRP A 7 -18.17 35.21 -25.74
C TRP A 7 -16.79 35.84 -26.01
N ASN A 8 -16.65 37.15 -25.71
CA ASN A 8 -15.36 37.82 -25.83
C ASN A 8 -14.51 37.63 -24.55
N LEU A 9 -13.53 36.72 -24.63
CA LEU A 9 -12.62 36.36 -23.54
C LEU A 9 -11.23 36.96 -23.80
N LYS A 10 -10.75 37.79 -22.86
CA LYS A 10 -9.42 38.40 -22.92
C LYS A 10 -8.47 37.66 -21.97
N PHE A 11 -7.47 36.99 -22.52
CA PHE A 11 -6.43 36.31 -21.75
C PHE A 11 -5.26 37.25 -21.46
N LYS A 12 -4.65 37.12 -20.29
CA LYS A 12 -3.43 37.89 -19.93
C LYS A 12 -2.20 37.45 -20.74
N ARG A 13 -2.24 36.25 -21.33
CA ARG A 13 -1.18 35.65 -22.16
C ARG A 13 -1.80 34.76 -23.24
N PRO A 14 -1.08 34.46 -24.33
CA PRO A 14 -1.50 33.43 -25.28
C PRO A 14 -1.63 32.05 -24.61
N LEU A 15 -2.53 31.24 -25.15
CA LEU A 15 -2.76 29.86 -24.72
C LEU A 15 -1.63 28.97 -25.24
N ASN A 16 -1.19 28.01 -24.43
CA ASN A 16 -0.30 26.95 -24.90
C ASN A 16 -1.12 25.82 -25.56
N ASP A 17 -0.48 25.01 -26.40
CA ASP A 17 -1.15 23.93 -27.15
C ASP A 17 -1.91 22.95 -26.25
N TRP A 18 -1.38 22.61 -25.07
CA TRP A 18 -2.05 21.70 -24.13
C TRP A 18 -3.25 22.33 -23.40
N GLU A 19 -3.45 23.65 -23.51
CA GLU A 19 -4.57 24.38 -22.91
C GLU A 19 -5.74 24.53 -23.88
N VAL A 20 -5.52 24.33 -25.19
CA VAL A 20 -6.53 24.50 -26.24
C VAL A 20 -7.75 23.61 -26.01
N ASN A 21 -7.55 22.33 -25.67
CA ASN A 21 -8.66 21.41 -25.43
C ASN A 21 -9.53 21.84 -24.23
N ARG A 22 -8.91 22.32 -23.14
CA ARG A 22 -9.63 22.86 -21.98
C ARG A 22 -10.39 24.12 -22.34
N MET A 23 -9.83 24.93 -23.24
CA MET A 23 -10.47 26.16 -23.71
C MET A 23 -11.72 25.86 -24.55
N VAL A 24 -11.67 24.85 -25.42
CA VAL A 24 -12.83 24.39 -26.20
C VAL A 24 -13.93 23.86 -25.28
N GLU A 25 -13.58 23.03 -24.29
CA GLU A 25 -14.53 22.55 -23.28
C GLU A 25 -15.18 23.71 -22.51
N PHE A 26 -14.39 24.72 -22.13
CA PHE A 26 -14.88 25.90 -21.45
C PHE A 26 -15.85 26.73 -22.31
N LEU A 27 -15.54 26.95 -23.60
CA LEU A 27 -16.45 27.65 -24.52
C LEU A 27 -17.77 26.91 -24.69
N ASN A 28 -17.72 25.58 -24.83
CA ASN A 28 -18.92 24.74 -24.91
C ASN A 28 -19.80 24.83 -23.65
N ILE A 29 -19.21 25.10 -22.48
CA ILE A 29 -19.97 25.37 -21.25
C ILE A 29 -20.60 26.76 -21.32
N LEU A 30 -19.84 27.77 -21.72
CA LEU A 30 -20.30 29.16 -21.79
C LEU A 30 -21.43 29.34 -22.81
N GLU A 31 -21.42 28.65 -23.94
CA GLU A 31 -22.50 28.71 -24.93
C GLU A 31 -23.85 28.22 -24.40
N ARG A 32 -23.86 27.36 -23.37
CA ARG A 32 -25.09 26.89 -22.71
C ARG A 32 -25.79 27.98 -21.90
N TYR A 33 -25.09 29.06 -21.55
CA TYR A 33 -25.63 30.17 -20.78
C TYR A 33 -26.03 31.32 -21.70
N LYS A 34 -27.34 31.53 -21.86
CA LYS A 34 -27.85 32.48 -22.86
C LYS A 34 -27.92 33.93 -22.37
N GLU A 35 -28.21 34.20 -21.10
CA GLU A 35 -28.37 35.56 -20.57
C GLU A 35 -27.94 35.65 -19.09
N PRO A 36 -27.17 36.68 -18.69
CA PRO A 36 -26.95 36.99 -17.29
C PRO A 36 -28.27 37.49 -16.69
N SER A 37 -28.85 36.75 -15.75
CA SER A 37 -29.97 37.29 -14.97
C SER A 37 -29.47 38.38 -14.03
N ASN A 38 -30.27 39.42 -13.79
CA ASN A 38 -29.97 40.49 -12.81
C ASN A 38 -30.05 40.01 -11.34
N ARG A 39 -29.83 38.72 -11.09
CA ARG A 39 -29.84 38.09 -9.77
C ARG A 39 -28.43 38.08 -9.22
N GLU A 40 -28.30 38.17 -7.90
CA GLU A 40 -27.02 37.98 -7.23
C GLU A 40 -26.46 36.59 -7.51
N ASP A 41 -25.17 36.53 -7.84
CA ASP A 41 -24.44 35.30 -8.05
C ASP A 41 -24.40 34.46 -6.76
N LYS A 42 -24.60 33.15 -6.92
CA LYS A 42 -24.52 32.19 -5.80
C LYS A 42 -23.51 31.11 -6.13
N LEU A 43 -22.67 30.78 -5.15
CA LEU A 43 -21.81 29.61 -5.23
C LEU A 43 -22.66 28.35 -5.13
N LEU A 44 -22.63 27.54 -6.19
CA LEU A 44 -23.30 26.24 -6.25
C LEU A 44 -22.28 25.11 -6.26
N TRP A 45 -22.51 24.11 -5.40
CA TRP A 45 -21.73 22.89 -5.39
C TRP A 45 -22.17 21.97 -6.54
N ALA A 46 -21.43 21.99 -7.66
CA ALA A 46 -21.77 21.26 -8.88
C ALA A 46 -22.12 19.75 -8.70
N PRO A 47 -21.51 19.01 -7.76
CA PRO A 47 -21.87 17.61 -7.53
C PRO A 47 -23.22 17.36 -6.84
N ASP A 48 -23.91 18.40 -6.35
CA ASP A 48 -25.22 18.31 -5.73
C ASP A 48 -26.28 18.96 -6.61
N THR A 49 -27.42 18.29 -6.82
CA THR A 49 -28.49 18.77 -7.72
C THR A 49 -29.19 20.02 -7.19
N GLN A 50 -29.04 20.33 -5.90
CA GLN A 50 -29.56 21.53 -5.26
C GLN A 50 -28.45 22.56 -5.00
N GLY A 51 -27.24 22.30 -5.49
CA GLY A 51 -26.08 23.18 -5.35
C GLY A 51 -25.57 23.33 -3.91
N ARG A 52 -25.98 22.47 -2.97
CA ARG A 52 -25.58 22.58 -1.57
C ARG A 52 -24.23 21.90 -1.33
N PHE A 53 -23.33 22.64 -0.71
CA PHE A 53 -22.07 22.06 -0.24
C PHE A 53 -22.31 21.16 0.98
N SER A 54 -21.68 19.99 0.99
CA SER A 54 -21.53 19.18 2.19
C SER A 54 -20.19 18.47 2.18
N VAL A 55 -19.59 18.28 3.35
CA VAL A 55 -18.33 17.52 3.47
C VAL A 55 -18.51 16.10 2.92
N GLY A 56 -19.68 15.48 3.11
CA GLY A 56 -19.98 14.14 2.61
C GLY A 56 -20.08 14.04 1.09
N THR A 57 -20.64 15.05 0.40
CA THR A 57 -20.66 15.10 -1.07
C THR A 57 -19.28 15.42 -1.64
N ALA A 58 -18.53 16.32 -0.99
CA ALA A 58 -17.15 16.63 -1.36
C ALA A 58 -16.23 15.41 -1.26
N TYR A 59 -16.31 14.67 -0.15
CA TYR A 59 -15.50 13.48 0.05
C TYR A 59 -15.83 12.37 -0.95
N ARG A 60 -17.12 12.09 -1.18
CA ARG A 60 -17.55 11.11 -2.19
C ARG A 60 -17.13 11.51 -3.61
N ASN A 61 -17.18 12.79 -3.96
CA ASN A 61 -16.77 13.24 -5.28
C ASN A 61 -15.25 13.16 -5.48
N SER A 62 -14.46 13.48 -4.44
CA SER A 62 -13.01 13.27 -4.43
C SER A 62 -12.62 11.79 -4.56
N GLN A 63 -13.40 10.88 -3.97
CA GLN A 63 -13.20 9.44 -4.16
C GLN A 63 -13.55 8.99 -5.60
N ARG A 64 -14.55 9.60 -6.23
CA ARG A 64 -14.96 9.30 -7.62
C ARG A 64 -13.93 9.76 -8.65
N THR A 65 -13.29 10.91 -8.47
CA THR A 65 -12.17 11.32 -9.35
C THR A 65 -10.94 10.43 -9.18
N HIS A 66 -10.86 9.73 -8.05
CA HIS A 66 -9.89 8.69 -7.76
C HIS A 66 -10.33 7.28 -8.23
N THR A 67 -11.26 7.10 -9.18
CA THR A 67 -11.70 5.75 -9.63
C THR A 67 -10.64 4.90 -10.37
N GLN A 68 -9.39 5.35 -10.45
CA GLN A 68 -8.22 4.47 -10.62
C GLN A 68 -7.57 4.04 -9.30
N SER A 69 -8.29 4.09 -8.18
CA SER A 69 -7.80 3.63 -6.89
C SER A 69 -7.74 2.11 -6.91
N SER A 70 -6.55 1.59 -7.21
CA SER A 70 -6.19 0.21 -6.87
C SER A 70 -6.65 -0.03 -5.44
N TYR A 71 -7.47 -1.06 -5.22
CA TYR A 71 -7.94 -1.51 -3.91
C TYR A 71 -6.89 -1.25 -2.80
N TRP A 72 -7.17 -0.35 -1.87
CA TRP A 72 -6.25 -0.04 -0.77
C TRP A 72 -6.45 -1.07 0.38
N PRO A 73 -5.41 -1.84 0.77
CA PRO A 73 -5.56 -2.99 1.67
C PRO A 73 -5.64 -2.60 3.16
N TRP A 74 -6.47 -1.60 3.51
CA TRP A 74 -6.51 -1.01 4.86
C TRP A 74 -6.79 -2.03 5.97
N LYS A 75 -7.62 -3.06 5.72
CA LYS A 75 -7.93 -4.10 6.71
C LYS A 75 -6.68 -4.89 7.09
N MET A 76 -5.85 -5.24 6.10
CA MET A 76 -4.59 -5.95 6.31
C MET A 76 -3.49 -5.09 6.93
N ILE A 77 -3.67 -3.77 6.97
CA ILE A 77 -2.73 -2.85 7.61
C ILE A 77 -3.18 -2.59 9.06
N TRP A 78 -4.44 -2.23 9.27
CA TRP A 78 -4.92 -1.65 10.53
C TRP A 78 -5.78 -2.58 11.39
N LYS A 79 -6.38 -3.62 10.82
CA LYS A 79 -7.21 -4.58 11.57
C LYS A 79 -6.46 -5.85 11.99
N VAL A 80 -5.24 -6.03 11.48
CA VAL A 80 -4.38 -7.16 11.85
C VAL A 80 -3.85 -6.96 13.27
N LYS A 81 -3.84 -8.04 14.04
CA LYS A 81 -3.43 -8.04 15.44
C LYS A 81 -1.91 -8.10 15.60
N VAL A 82 -1.27 -6.96 15.36
CA VAL A 82 0.18 -6.75 15.50
C VAL A 82 0.46 -5.47 16.27
N PRO A 83 1.65 -5.30 16.87
CA PRO A 83 2.02 -4.04 17.50
C PRO A 83 1.88 -2.86 16.54
N PHE A 84 1.42 -1.71 17.04
CA PHE A 84 1.13 -0.53 16.21
C PHE A 84 2.33 -0.09 15.35
N LYS A 85 3.56 -0.19 15.87
CA LYS A 85 4.79 0.10 15.10
C LYS A 85 4.92 -0.77 13.84
N VAL A 86 4.47 -2.01 13.89
CA VAL A 86 4.49 -2.96 12.77
C VAL A 86 3.39 -2.64 11.77
N ALA A 87 2.20 -2.25 12.25
CA ALA A 87 1.12 -1.76 11.39
C ALA A 87 1.54 -0.49 10.61
N CYS A 88 2.15 0.48 11.30
CA CYS A 88 2.73 1.68 10.68
C CYS A 88 3.82 1.32 9.66
N PHE A 89 4.72 0.39 9.99
CA PHE A 89 5.72 -0.09 9.05
C PHE A 89 5.09 -0.75 7.80
N THR A 90 4.08 -1.58 8.00
CA THR A 90 3.32 -2.23 6.92
C THR A 90 2.63 -1.20 6.02
N TRP A 91 2.09 -0.14 6.60
CA TRP A 91 1.54 1.00 5.87
C TRP A 91 2.60 1.71 5.02
N LEU A 92 3.80 1.94 5.57
CA LEU A 92 4.92 2.54 4.84
C LEU A 92 5.39 1.64 3.68
N LEU A 93 5.41 0.31 3.88
CA LEU A 93 5.71 -0.64 2.81
C LEU A 93 4.67 -0.57 1.68
N ALA A 94 3.39 -0.56 2.02
CA ALA A 94 2.30 -0.45 1.04
C ALA A 94 2.33 0.88 0.27
N LYS A 95 2.86 1.94 0.90
CA LYS A 95 3.12 3.25 0.28
C LYS A 95 4.42 3.32 -0.52
N GLN A 96 5.28 2.30 -0.47
CA GLN A 96 6.58 2.26 -1.15
C GLN A 96 7.57 3.34 -0.68
N VAL A 97 7.51 3.74 0.61
CA VAL A 97 8.32 4.85 1.17
C VAL A 97 9.32 4.42 2.25
N VAL A 98 9.46 3.12 2.50
CA VAL A 98 10.45 2.59 3.46
C VAL A 98 11.87 2.89 2.99
N LEU A 99 12.81 3.09 3.93
CA LEU A 99 14.19 3.51 3.67
C LEU A 99 15.10 2.39 3.12
N THR A 100 14.66 1.70 2.07
CA THR A 100 15.49 0.83 1.22
C THR A 100 16.52 1.66 0.43
N GLN A 101 17.59 1.01 -0.07
CA GLN A 101 18.68 1.71 -0.77
C GLN A 101 18.17 2.44 -2.02
N ASP A 102 17.22 1.89 -2.77
CA ASP A 102 16.56 2.58 -3.90
C ASP A 102 15.88 3.91 -3.52
N ASN A 103 15.18 3.93 -2.38
CA ASN A 103 14.53 5.13 -1.87
C ASN A 103 15.52 6.13 -1.26
N ARG A 104 16.72 5.67 -0.86
CA ARG A 104 17.84 6.54 -0.49
C ARG A 104 18.49 7.17 -1.73
N MET A 105 18.69 6.39 -2.79
CA MET A 105 19.22 6.90 -4.07
C MET A 105 18.32 7.97 -4.68
N LYS A 106 16.99 7.78 -4.66
CA LYS A 106 16.02 8.80 -5.09
C LYS A 106 16.10 10.11 -4.30
N LYS A 107 16.73 10.10 -3.12
CA LYS A 107 16.99 11.27 -2.28
C LYS A 107 18.41 11.84 -2.44
N GLY A 108 19.15 11.41 -3.46
CA GLY A 108 20.47 11.95 -3.81
C GLY A 108 21.66 11.30 -3.11
N LEU A 109 21.50 10.11 -2.52
CA LEU A 109 22.62 9.37 -1.91
C LEU A 109 23.23 8.41 -2.95
N ASP A 110 24.50 8.62 -3.30
CA ASP A 110 25.24 7.79 -4.24
C ASP A 110 25.70 6.49 -3.57
N LEU A 111 25.01 5.39 -3.88
CA LEU A 111 25.27 4.06 -3.34
C LEU A 111 25.07 3.02 -4.44
N CYS A 112 25.97 2.03 -4.52
CA CYS A 112 25.71 0.80 -5.27
C CYS A 112 24.57 0.04 -4.58
N SER A 113 23.36 0.11 -5.15
CA SER A 113 22.21 -0.58 -4.56
C SER A 113 22.27 -2.09 -4.83
N ARG A 114 22.65 -2.87 -3.81
CA ARG A 114 22.61 -4.35 -3.81
C ARG A 114 21.84 -4.83 -2.59
N CYS A 115 20.99 -5.82 -2.80
CA CYS A 115 20.19 -6.43 -1.74
C CYS A 115 21.07 -7.08 -0.67
N PHE A 116 20.90 -6.67 0.60
CA PHE A 116 21.63 -7.22 1.75
C PHE A 116 21.34 -8.71 2.05
N PHE A 117 20.45 -9.34 1.30
CA PHE A 117 20.11 -10.76 1.47
C PHE A 117 20.69 -11.62 0.35
N CYS A 118 20.34 -11.32 -0.90
CA CYS A 118 20.77 -12.16 -2.01
C CYS A 118 22.09 -11.71 -2.63
N GLU A 119 22.46 -10.43 -2.47
CA GLU A 119 23.62 -9.77 -3.09
C GLU A 119 23.65 -9.82 -4.64
N CYS A 120 22.61 -10.37 -5.28
CA CYS A 120 22.53 -10.57 -6.72
C CYS A 120 21.77 -9.45 -7.45
N GLU A 121 20.77 -8.84 -6.79
CA GLU A 121 19.86 -7.87 -7.39
C GLU A 121 19.87 -6.54 -6.63
N THR A 122 19.37 -5.49 -7.28
CA THR A 122 19.17 -4.17 -6.68
C THR A 122 18.16 -4.25 -5.53
N GLU A 123 18.47 -3.57 -4.41
CA GLU A 123 17.56 -3.53 -3.26
C GLU A 123 16.38 -2.59 -3.55
N THR A 124 15.30 -3.16 -4.06
CA THR A 124 13.98 -2.50 -4.13
C THR A 124 13.06 -3.04 -3.04
N ILE A 125 12.01 -2.30 -2.67
CA ILE A 125 11.01 -2.77 -1.69
C ILE A 125 10.39 -4.12 -2.13
N ASN A 126 9.93 -4.22 -3.38
CA ASN A 126 9.28 -5.44 -3.85
C ASN A 126 10.28 -6.61 -3.93
N HIS A 127 11.53 -6.37 -4.37
CA HIS A 127 12.57 -7.40 -4.31
C HIS A 127 12.81 -7.84 -2.86
N LEU A 128 13.15 -6.92 -1.98
CA LEU A 128 13.52 -7.22 -0.60
C LEU A 128 12.43 -7.98 0.16
N PHE A 129 11.18 -7.57 0.04
CA PHE A 129 10.07 -8.08 0.86
C PHE A 129 9.22 -9.16 0.20
N LEU A 130 9.36 -9.40 -1.11
CA LEU A 130 8.57 -10.41 -1.85
C LEU A 130 9.43 -11.36 -2.69
N HIS A 131 10.31 -10.83 -3.55
CA HIS A 131 10.94 -11.63 -4.61
C HIS A 131 12.36 -12.14 -4.29
N CYS A 132 13.01 -11.60 -3.27
CA CYS A 132 14.34 -12.03 -2.87
C CYS A 132 14.32 -13.52 -2.51
N LYS A 133 15.25 -14.30 -3.08
CA LYS A 133 15.35 -15.75 -2.86
C LYS A 133 15.36 -16.14 -1.37
N GLU A 134 15.98 -15.32 -0.52
CA GLU A 134 16.01 -15.56 0.93
C GLU A 134 14.68 -15.21 1.61
N THR A 135 14.00 -14.16 1.15
CA THR A 135 12.66 -13.79 1.61
C THR A 135 11.61 -14.82 1.22
N VAL A 136 11.70 -15.38 0.01
CA VAL A 136 10.78 -16.43 -0.47
C VAL A 136 10.84 -17.66 0.44
N LYS A 137 12.02 -18.02 0.98
CA LYS A 137 12.16 -19.12 1.96
C LYS A 137 11.36 -18.87 3.24
N LEU A 138 11.22 -17.62 3.69
CA LEU A 138 10.38 -17.28 4.85
C LEU A 138 8.89 -17.41 4.54
N TRP A 139 8.46 -16.97 3.35
CA TRP A 139 7.08 -17.16 2.90
C TRP A 139 6.71 -18.64 2.78
N GLN A 140 7.62 -19.47 2.26
CA GLN A 140 7.41 -20.91 2.08
C GLN A 140 7.07 -21.65 3.37
N ILE A 141 7.59 -21.24 4.53
CA ILE A 141 7.26 -21.84 5.83
C ILE A 141 5.74 -21.82 6.06
N PHE A 142 5.13 -20.65 5.86
CA PHE A 142 3.70 -20.46 6.11
C PHE A 142 2.84 -21.02 4.97
N ILE A 143 3.29 -20.87 3.72
CA ILE A 143 2.62 -21.37 2.53
C ILE A 143 2.53 -22.91 2.56
N ASN A 144 3.66 -23.59 2.80
CA ASN A 144 3.74 -25.04 2.85
C ASN A 144 2.89 -25.58 4.00
N LYS A 145 2.95 -24.94 5.17
CA LYS A 145 2.13 -25.34 6.32
C LYS A 145 0.63 -25.25 6.05
N ARG A 146 0.21 -24.25 5.27
CA ARG A 146 -1.19 -24.09 4.90
C ARG A 146 -1.60 -24.93 3.70
N GLY A 147 -0.65 -25.53 2.97
CA GLY A 147 -0.93 -26.27 1.74
C GLY A 147 -1.57 -25.39 0.66
N ILE A 148 -1.30 -24.08 0.66
CA ILE A 148 -1.87 -23.15 -0.32
C ILE A 148 -0.98 -23.09 -1.57
N SER A 149 -1.60 -23.16 -2.75
CA SER A 149 -0.92 -22.83 -4.00
C SER A 149 -0.80 -21.31 -4.10
N TRP A 150 0.40 -20.79 -3.87
CA TRP A 150 0.65 -19.35 -3.80
C TRP A 150 1.63 -18.88 -4.86
N SER A 151 1.20 -17.91 -5.66
CA SER A 151 2.06 -17.15 -6.58
C SER A 151 2.35 -15.78 -5.99
N MET A 152 3.64 -15.41 -5.91
CA MET A 152 4.03 -14.15 -5.29
C MET A 152 3.55 -12.94 -6.13
N PRO A 153 2.76 -12.01 -5.58
CA PRO A 153 2.30 -10.82 -6.32
C PRO A 153 3.42 -9.83 -6.60
N GLY A 154 3.20 -8.90 -7.55
CA GLY A 154 4.26 -7.99 -8.03
C GLY A 154 4.56 -6.81 -7.10
N ASN A 155 3.68 -6.51 -6.14
CA ASN A 155 3.91 -5.45 -5.16
C ASN A 155 3.21 -5.70 -3.81
N ILE A 156 3.62 -4.93 -2.81
CA ILE A 156 3.13 -5.06 -1.41
C ILE A 156 1.61 -4.94 -1.29
N LYS A 157 0.97 -4.05 -2.07
CA LYS A 157 -0.48 -3.85 -1.98
C LYS A 157 -1.23 -5.10 -2.47
N GLU A 158 -0.79 -5.65 -3.60
CA GLU A 158 -1.32 -6.89 -4.14
C GLU A 158 -1.03 -8.07 -3.22
N ALA A 159 0.17 -8.14 -2.64
CA ALA A 159 0.52 -9.16 -1.65
C ALA A 159 -0.47 -9.17 -0.46
N LEU A 160 -0.81 -8.01 0.10
CA LEU A 160 -1.82 -7.91 1.16
C LEU A 160 -3.22 -8.30 0.67
N ALA A 161 -3.61 -7.86 -0.54
CA ALA A 161 -4.93 -8.14 -1.09
C ALA A 161 -5.12 -9.64 -1.38
N CYS A 162 -4.17 -10.27 -2.05
CA CYS A 162 -4.13 -11.71 -2.32
C CYS A 162 -4.05 -12.51 -1.03
N TRP A 163 -3.25 -12.09 -0.05
CA TRP A 163 -3.14 -12.84 1.21
C TRP A 163 -4.45 -12.81 2.02
N ASN A 164 -5.14 -11.67 2.00
CA ASN A 164 -6.45 -11.55 2.64
C ASN A 164 -7.54 -12.39 1.97
N ARG A 165 -7.40 -12.62 0.66
CA ARG A 165 -8.36 -13.40 -0.14
C ARG A 165 -8.07 -14.89 -0.04
N ASP A 166 -6.82 -15.28 -0.28
CA ASP A 166 -6.42 -16.65 -0.60
C ASP A 166 -5.52 -17.25 0.50
N GLY A 167 -4.67 -16.44 1.12
CA GLY A 167 -3.72 -16.88 2.15
C GLY A 167 -4.32 -17.22 3.52
N ASN A 168 -5.64 -17.01 3.71
CA ASN A 168 -6.32 -17.19 5.00
C ASN A 168 -7.64 -18.00 4.94
N GLN A 169 -7.85 -18.81 3.90
CA GLN A 169 -9.14 -19.46 3.61
C GLN A 169 -9.55 -20.66 4.49
N SER A 170 -9.04 -20.80 5.73
CA SER A 170 -9.41 -21.92 6.62
C SER A 170 -9.44 -21.52 8.10
N GLY A 171 -9.69 -22.48 9.00
CA GLY A 171 -9.80 -22.28 10.45
C GLY A 171 -8.73 -21.34 11.04
N HIS A 172 -9.14 -20.56 12.04
CA HIS A 172 -8.34 -19.50 12.68
C HIS A 172 -7.85 -18.41 11.72
N ARG A 173 -8.70 -18.03 10.75
CA ARG A 173 -8.45 -17.03 9.70
C ARG A 173 -7.77 -15.74 10.17
N GLU A 174 -8.09 -15.28 11.37
CA GLU A 174 -7.63 -13.99 11.88
C GLU A 174 -6.13 -13.99 12.23
N ARG A 175 -5.61 -15.07 12.79
CA ARG A 175 -4.18 -15.21 13.14
C ARG A 175 -3.29 -15.16 11.92
N TRP A 176 -3.74 -15.79 10.83
CA TRP A 176 -2.93 -15.91 9.62
C TRP A 176 -2.81 -14.60 8.85
N LYS A 177 -3.65 -13.60 9.17
CA LYS A 177 -3.44 -12.23 8.67
C LYS A 177 -2.17 -11.59 9.21
N ILE A 178 -1.60 -12.12 10.30
CA ILE A 178 -0.36 -11.65 10.92
C ILE A 178 0.88 -11.99 10.05
N VAL A 179 0.81 -13.07 9.26
CA VAL A 179 1.97 -13.64 8.55
C VAL A 179 2.74 -12.62 7.69
N PRO A 180 2.11 -11.83 6.79
CA PRO A 180 2.85 -10.86 5.98
C PRO A 180 3.61 -9.85 6.84
N ALA A 181 2.93 -9.29 7.84
CA ALA A 181 3.54 -8.32 8.75
C ALA A 181 4.70 -8.93 9.56
N CYS A 182 4.58 -10.21 9.93
CA CYS A 182 5.63 -10.95 10.64
C CYS A 182 6.88 -11.12 9.78
N ILE A 183 6.72 -11.67 8.57
CA ILE A 183 7.81 -11.87 7.62
C ILE A 183 8.51 -10.54 7.33
N TRP A 184 7.74 -9.50 6.99
CA TRP A 184 8.31 -8.21 6.64
C TRP A 184 9.01 -7.53 7.81
N TRP A 185 8.48 -7.66 9.03
CA TRP A 185 9.15 -7.12 10.20
C TRP A 185 10.45 -7.85 10.50
N THR A 186 10.49 -9.18 10.38
CA THR A 186 11.73 -9.96 10.52
C THR A 186 12.78 -9.54 9.49
N ILE A 187 12.40 -9.44 8.22
CA ILE A 187 13.29 -8.99 7.14
C ILE A 187 13.80 -7.59 7.43
N TRP A 188 12.93 -6.66 7.83
CA TRP A 188 13.31 -5.29 8.13
C TRP A 188 14.34 -5.20 9.26
N LEU A 189 14.13 -5.94 10.35
CA LEU A 189 15.07 -5.97 11.46
C LEU A 189 16.43 -6.54 11.05
N GLU A 190 16.44 -7.68 10.35
CA GLU A 190 17.68 -8.29 9.86
C GLU A 190 18.40 -7.37 8.87
N ARG A 191 17.67 -6.80 7.91
CA ARG A 191 18.21 -5.87 6.92
C ARG A 191 18.92 -4.70 7.60
N ASN A 192 18.30 -4.13 8.63
CA ASN A 192 18.89 -3.01 9.36
C ASN A 192 20.14 -3.43 10.14
N GLN A 193 20.16 -4.62 10.75
CA GLN A 193 21.35 -5.16 11.39
C GLN A 193 22.51 -5.33 10.39
N ARG A 194 22.23 -5.85 9.19
CA ARG A 194 23.22 -5.99 8.12
C ARG A 194 23.72 -4.63 7.64
N CYS A 195 22.80 -3.70 7.39
CA CYS A 195 23.10 -2.38 6.82
C CYS A 195 23.88 -1.47 7.77
N PHE A 196 23.60 -1.51 9.08
CA PHE A 196 24.12 -0.52 10.04
C PHE A 196 25.11 -1.11 11.05
N GLU A 197 25.00 -2.40 11.37
CA GLU A 197 25.88 -3.07 12.35
C GLU A 197 26.83 -4.08 11.71
N ASN A 198 26.74 -4.30 10.40
CA ASN A 198 27.47 -5.34 9.68
C ASN A 198 27.31 -6.75 10.31
N LYS A 199 26.14 -7.00 10.91
CA LYS A 199 25.79 -8.29 11.52
C LYS A 199 24.75 -8.99 10.68
N SER A 200 24.98 -10.26 10.37
CA SER A 200 24.02 -11.14 9.72
C SER A 200 23.78 -12.38 10.58
N CYS A 201 22.59 -12.97 10.46
CA CYS A 201 22.34 -14.31 10.97
C CYS A 201 21.96 -15.31 9.88
N SER A 202 22.10 -16.59 10.21
CA SER A 202 21.75 -17.68 9.30
C SER A 202 20.25 -17.68 8.99
N MET A 203 19.89 -18.33 7.89
CA MET A 203 18.50 -18.48 7.48
C MET A 203 17.69 -19.20 8.56
N GLU A 204 18.24 -20.24 9.20
CA GLU A 204 17.59 -20.98 10.29
C GLU A 204 17.27 -20.05 11.46
N LYS A 205 18.21 -19.18 11.85
CA LYS A 205 17.99 -18.20 12.92
C LYS A 205 16.92 -17.18 12.53
N MET A 206 16.87 -16.76 11.27
CA MET A 206 15.79 -15.91 10.78
C MET A 206 14.42 -16.60 10.81
N LYS A 207 14.34 -17.85 10.36
CA LYS A 207 13.13 -18.66 10.44
C LYS A 207 12.62 -18.73 11.88
N LEU A 208 13.51 -19.02 12.84
CA LEU A 208 13.19 -19.05 14.26
C LEU A 208 12.72 -17.69 14.80
N LYS A 209 13.40 -16.59 14.45
CA LYS A 209 12.96 -15.22 14.80
C LYS A 209 11.55 -14.92 14.26
N CYS A 210 11.27 -15.30 13.02
CA CYS A 210 9.97 -15.10 12.38
C CYS A 210 8.88 -15.92 13.08
N LEU A 211 9.12 -17.21 13.32
CA LEU A 211 8.16 -18.08 14.02
C LEU A 211 7.92 -17.62 15.46
N ALA A 212 8.96 -17.18 16.17
CA ALA A 212 8.84 -16.63 17.52
C ALA A 212 8.02 -15.33 17.55
N LEU A 213 8.20 -14.44 16.57
CA LEU A 213 7.38 -13.24 16.45
C LEU A 213 5.90 -13.57 16.17
N PHE A 214 5.66 -14.49 15.22
CA PHE A 214 4.31 -14.94 14.90
C PHE A 214 3.61 -15.53 16.13
N TYR A 215 4.30 -16.41 16.86
CA TYR A 215 3.82 -16.98 18.11
C TYR A 215 3.49 -15.93 19.16
N PHE A 216 4.44 -15.04 19.42
CA PHE A 216 4.29 -14.01 20.43
C PHE A 216 3.05 -13.14 20.16
N TRP A 217 2.82 -12.77 18.90
CA TRP A 217 1.63 -12.00 18.51
C TRP A 217 0.35 -12.82 18.55
N CYS A 218 0.39 -14.11 18.19
CA CYS A 218 -0.78 -14.98 18.34
C CYS A 218 -1.14 -15.20 19.82
N LYS A 219 -0.16 -15.53 20.67
CA LYS A 219 -0.37 -15.77 22.11
C LYS A 219 -0.94 -14.56 22.83
N HIS A 220 -0.43 -13.37 22.53
CA HIS A 220 -0.92 -12.12 23.13
C HIS A 220 -2.41 -11.88 22.83
N GLU A 221 -2.87 -12.23 21.64
CA GLU A 221 -4.23 -11.90 21.17
C GLU A 221 -5.21 -13.06 21.34
N TYR A 222 -4.72 -14.28 21.42
CA TYR A 222 -5.50 -15.51 21.55
C TYR A 222 -4.97 -16.39 22.69
N PRO A 223 -4.99 -15.90 23.94
CA PRO A 223 -4.39 -16.59 25.09
C PRO A 223 -5.05 -17.95 25.40
N HIS A 224 -6.31 -18.15 25.01
CA HIS A 224 -7.06 -19.38 25.26
C HIS A 224 -6.74 -20.54 24.31
N GLU A 225 -5.89 -20.30 23.32
CA GLU A 225 -5.57 -21.27 22.27
C GLU A 225 -4.04 -21.56 22.26
N ASP A 226 -3.38 -21.39 23.41
CA ASP A 226 -1.91 -21.51 23.55
C ASP A 226 -1.38 -22.89 23.16
N GLU A 227 -2.08 -23.96 23.53
CA GLU A 227 -1.72 -25.35 23.18
C GLU A 227 -1.80 -25.59 21.66
N ASP A 228 -2.86 -25.09 21.00
CA ASP A 228 -3.02 -25.16 19.54
C ASP A 228 -1.92 -24.38 18.81
N ILE A 229 -1.61 -23.17 19.28
CA ILE A 229 -0.54 -22.35 18.68
C ILE A 229 0.83 -23.02 18.89
N THR A 230 1.08 -23.60 20.06
CA THR A 230 2.35 -24.27 20.38
C THR A 230 2.55 -25.52 19.53
N SER A 231 1.52 -26.38 19.43
CA SER A 231 1.52 -27.55 18.54
C SER A 231 1.75 -27.15 17.07
N MET A 232 1.08 -26.09 16.61
CA MET A 232 1.28 -25.54 15.28
C MET A 232 2.73 -25.08 15.08
N LEU A 233 3.35 -24.38 16.03
CA LEU A 233 4.75 -23.97 15.93
C LEU A 233 5.72 -25.14 15.87
N GLU A 234 5.51 -26.18 16.68
CA GLU A 234 6.38 -27.34 16.70
C GLU A 234 6.38 -28.02 15.33
N SER A 235 5.21 -28.14 14.71
CA SER A 235 5.09 -28.65 13.35
C SER A 235 5.71 -27.74 12.27
N LEU A 236 5.81 -26.43 12.53
CA LEU A 236 6.48 -25.46 11.66
C LEU A 236 8.01 -25.50 11.80
N ARG A 237 8.54 -26.03 12.91
CA ARG A 237 9.98 -26.22 13.13
C ARG A 237 10.50 -27.53 12.54
N SER A 238 9.63 -28.53 12.38
CA SER A 238 9.98 -29.85 11.83
C SER A 238 9.87 -29.93 10.30
N SER A 239 9.46 -28.85 9.64
CA SER A 239 9.30 -28.73 8.18
C SER A 239 10.32 -27.77 7.54
#